data_AF-W4RI67-F1
#
_entry.id   AF-W4RI67-F1
#
_cell.length_a   1.000
_cell.length_b   1.000
_cell.length_c   1.000
_cell.angle_alpha   90.00
_cell.angle_beta   90.00
_cell.angle_gamma   90.00
#
_symmetry.space_group_name_H-M   'P 1'
#
loop_
_entity.id
_entity.type
_entity.pdbx_description
1 polymer ?
#
loop_
_entity_poly.entity_id
_entity_poly.type
_entity_poly.pdbx_seq_one_letter_code
_entity_poly.pdbx_strand_id
1 'polypeptide(L)'
;MNKALDEVKDIGSYYVMDNGNMLYTVINMTKGDEITREQKDVNEKILKSLRGLEEKVPLKSAAAAMSGGGGSPVRINISGESFDELQTIADGFIEELKTIEGIVAAENSIERTSVEQVVQLNESEIEKAGLSQPQIKQFIEQAFLQMPVGELKINEENVPLKVKWDEEMTQE
;
A
#
# COMPACT_ATOMS: atom_id res chain seq x y z
N MET A 1 -10.46 -5.54 10.74
CA MET A 1 -9.32 -6.33 11.23
C MET A 1 -9.64 -7.02 12.55
N ASN A 2 -9.90 -6.28 13.64
CA ASN A 2 -10.17 -6.84 14.98
C ASN A 2 -11.24 -7.96 14.98
N LYS A 3 -12.44 -7.67 14.46
CA LYS A 3 -13.52 -8.68 14.32
C LYS A 3 -13.10 -9.95 13.58
N ALA A 4 -12.24 -9.83 12.56
CA ALA A 4 -11.80 -10.98 11.76
C ALA A 4 -10.78 -11.84 12.51
N LEU A 5 -10.01 -11.27 13.44
CA LEU A 5 -9.07 -12.00 14.28
C LEU A 5 -9.76 -12.62 15.50
N ASP A 6 -10.77 -11.94 16.07
CA ASP A 6 -11.54 -12.45 17.22
C ASP A 6 -12.28 -13.77 16.91
N GLU A 7 -12.58 -14.04 15.64
CA GLU A 7 -13.22 -15.28 15.19
C GLU A 7 -12.25 -16.47 15.07
N VAL A 8 -10.94 -16.22 15.16
CA VAL A 8 -9.92 -17.27 15.03
C VAL A 8 -9.56 -17.81 16.42
N LYS A 9 -9.86 -19.09 16.65
CA LYS A 9 -9.45 -19.81 17.86
C LYS A 9 -7.92 -19.86 18.00
N ASP A 10 -7.45 -19.97 19.25
CA ASP A 10 -6.04 -20.02 19.65
C ASP A 10 -5.24 -18.73 19.39
N ILE A 11 -5.94 -17.60 19.21
CA ILE A 11 -5.36 -16.27 19.38
C ILE A 11 -5.57 -15.82 20.82
N GLY A 12 -4.48 -15.54 21.54
CA GLY A 12 -4.54 -15.02 22.91
C GLY A 12 -4.62 -13.49 22.95
N SER A 13 -3.82 -12.81 22.15
CA SER A 13 -3.90 -11.34 21.98
C SER A 13 -3.32 -10.90 20.65
N TYR A 14 -3.68 -9.70 20.21
CA TYR A 14 -3.05 -9.07 19.05
C TYR A 14 -2.99 -7.56 19.22
N TYR A 15 -2.03 -6.93 18.54
CA TYR A 15 -1.91 -5.48 18.47
C TYR A 15 -1.59 -5.04 17.05
N VAL A 16 -2.18 -3.91 16.66
CA VAL A 16 -2.03 -3.31 15.34
C VAL A 16 -1.24 -2.02 15.48
N MET A 17 -0.19 -1.87 14.67
CA MET A 17 0.63 -0.68 14.56
C MET A 17 0.45 -0.10 13.16
N ASP A 18 0.13 1.18 13.09
CA ASP A 18 -0.09 1.91 11.84
C ASP A 18 1.10 2.81 11.53
N ASN A 19 1.77 2.55 10.41
CA ASN A 19 2.89 3.34 9.89
C ASN A 19 2.51 4.09 8.60
N GLY A 20 1.22 4.41 8.41
CA GLY A 20 0.70 5.16 7.27
C GLY A 20 0.51 4.29 6.02
N ASN A 21 1.61 3.83 5.43
CA ASN A 21 1.57 2.97 4.24
C ASN A 21 1.46 1.47 4.56
N MET A 22 1.75 1.07 5.80
CA MET A 22 1.72 -0.33 6.23
C MET A 22 1.09 -0.47 7.61
N LEU A 23 0.26 -1.50 7.75
CA LEU A 23 -0.28 -1.96 9.03
C LEU A 23 0.49 -3.19 9.48
N TYR A 24 1.15 -3.11 10.63
CA TYR A 24 1.80 -4.26 11.26
C TYR A 24 0.88 -4.84 12.33
N THR A 25 0.48 -6.10 12.17
CA THR A 25 -0.25 -6.82 13.21
C THR A 25 0.66 -7.86 13.84
N VAL A 26 0.83 -7.79 15.15
CA VAL A 26 1.49 -8.87 15.91
C VAL A 26 0.43 -9.67 16.63
N ILE A 27 0.47 -10.99 16.44
CA ILE A 27 -0.52 -11.93 16.96
C ILE A 27 0.20 -12.87 17.91
N ASN A 28 -0.23 -12.88 19.17
CA ASN A 28 0.21 -13.81 20.19
C ASN A 28 -0.77 -14.99 20.24
N MET A 29 -0.30 -16.18 19.90
CA MET A 29 -1.08 -17.41 20.00
C MET A 29 -1.13 -17.94 21.44
N THR A 30 -2.15 -18.75 21.74
CA THR A 30 -2.27 -19.47 23.02
C THR A 30 -1.08 -20.43 23.21
N LYS A 31 -0.79 -20.78 24.47
CA LYS A 31 0.39 -21.58 24.85
C LYS A 31 0.00 -22.70 25.81
N GLY A 32 0.80 -23.78 25.82
CA GLY A 32 0.62 -24.88 26.77
C GLY A 32 -0.73 -25.57 26.63
N ASP A 33 -1.41 -25.77 27.75
CA ASP A 33 -2.69 -26.49 27.82
C ASP A 33 -3.86 -25.73 27.16
N GLU A 34 -3.67 -24.46 26.79
CA GLU A 34 -4.66 -23.64 26.09
C GLU A 34 -4.62 -23.80 24.56
N ILE A 35 -3.68 -24.59 24.02
CA ILE A 35 -3.59 -24.89 22.59
C ILE A 35 -4.68 -25.91 22.24
N THR A 36 -5.57 -25.55 21.31
CA THR A 36 -6.67 -26.44 20.87
C THR A 36 -6.53 -26.92 19.43
N ARG A 37 -5.60 -26.34 18.67
CA ARG A 37 -5.34 -26.60 17.25
C ARG A 37 -3.86 -26.55 16.93
N GLU A 38 -3.52 -27.18 15.81
CA GLU A 38 -2.18 -27.07 15.23
C GLU A 38 -1.86 -25.63 14.83
N GLN A 39 -0.65 -25.18 15.14
CA GLN A 39 -0.22 -23.80 14.87
C GLN A 39 -0.30 -23.45 13.38
N LYS A 40 -0.06 -24.43 12.51
CA LYS A 40 -0.17 -24.28 11.06
C LYS A 40 -1.61 -23.89 10.65
N ASP A 41 -2.60 -24.59 11.18
CA ASP A 41 -4.01 -24.35 10.85
C ASP A 41 -4.48 -22.99 11.36
N VAL A 42 -4.00 -22.58 12.54
CA VAL A 42 -4.26 -21.25 13.11
C VAL A 42 -3.67 -20.17 12.20
N ASN A 43 -2.41 -20.31 11.77
CA ASN A 43 -1.77 -19.38 10.83
C ASN A 43 -2.50 -19.28 9.48
N GLU A 44 -2.91 -20.41 8.91
CA GLU A 44 -3.68 -20.43 7.66
C GLU A 44 -5.03 -19.72 7.83
N LYS A 45 -5.71 -19.95 8.96
CA LYS A 45 -6.99 -19.31 9.27
C LYS A 45 -6.85 -17.81 9.51
N ILE A 46 -5.78 -17.36 10.18
CA ILE A 46 -5.45 -15.94 10.34
C ILE A 46 -5.30 -15.28 8.97
N LEU A 47 -4.42 -15.82 8.13
CA LEU A 47 -4.15 -15.24 6.80
C LEU A 47 -5.40 -15.21 5.94
N LYS A 48 -6.18 -16.30 5.92
CA LYS A 48 -7.45 -16.34 5.19
C LYS A 48 -8.45 -15.29 5.68
N SER A 49 -8.55 -15.08 6.99
CA SER A 49 -9.48 -14.11 7.58
C SER A 49 -9.03 -12.66 7.30
N LEU A 50 -7.73 -12.40 7.29
CA LEU A 50 -7.18 -11.09 6.92
C LEU A 50 -7.32 -10.79 5.42
N ARG A 51 -7.08 -11.77 4.53
CA ARG A 51 -7.30 -11.58 3.08
C ARG A 51 -8.76 -11.41 2.71
N GLY A 52 -9.68 -12.02 3.45
CA GLY A 52 -11.13 -11.75 3.30
C GLY A 52 -11.52 -10.29 3.59
N LEU A 53 -10.60 -9.46 4.09
CA LEU A 53 -10.81 -8.01 4.22
C LEU A 53 -10.47 -7.23 2.94
N GLU A 54 -9.73 -7.80 1.98
CA GLU A 54 -9.36 -7.15 0.71
C GLU A 54 -10.59 -6.68 -0.07
N GLU A 55 -11.72 -7.39 0.04
CA GLU A 55 -13.00 -7.01 -0.59
C GLU A 55 -13.68 -5.79 0.07
N LYS A 56 -13.29 -5.41 1.30
CA LYS A 56 -14.02 -4.45 2.14
C LYS A 56 -13.21 -3.21 2.53
N VAL A 57 -11.89 -3.29 2.43
CA VAL A 57 -10.95 -2.21 2.77
C VAL A 57 -9.84 -2.18 1.73
N PRO A 58 -9.12 -1.05 1.53
CA PRO A 58 -8.02 -0.93 0.57
C PRO A 58 -6.76 -1.68 1.05
N LEU A 59 -6.92 -2.94 1.47
CA LEU A 59 -5.86 -3.86 1.81
C LEU A 59 -5.42 -4.53 0.50
N LYS A 60 -4.17 -4.31 0.10
CA LYS A 60 -3.61 -4.94 -1.13
C LYS A 60 -3.09 -6.36 -0.89
N SER A 61 -2.47 -6.60 0.26
CA SER A 61 -2.03 -7.93 0.64
C SER A 61 -1.94 -8.10 2.16
N ALA A 62 -2.11 -9.35 2.62
CA ALA A 62 -1.83 -9.76 3.98
C ALA A 62 -0.81 -10.91 3.99
N ALA A 63 0.35 -10.64 4.59
CA ALA A 63 1.45 -11.61 4.73
C ALA A 63 2.02 -11.58 6.16
N ALA A 64 2.57 -12.71 6.59
CA ALA A 64 3.20 -12.82 7.91
C ALA A 64 4.56 -12.09 7.93
N ALA A 65 4.67 -11.04 8.75
CA ALA A 65 5.87 -10.19 8.81
C ALA A 65 7.11 -10.86 9.45
N MET A 66 6.92 -11.89 10.29
CA MET A 66 7.99 -12.55 11.05
C MET A 66 8.56 -13.80 10.38
N SER A 67 8.39 -13.98 9.06
CA SER A 67 9.22 -14.91 8.31
C SER A 67 10.64 -14.32 8.13
N GLY A 68 11.37 -14.11 9.24
CA GLY A 68 12.76 -13.66 9.31
C GLY A 68 13.76 -14.70 8.75
N GLY A 69 13.47 -15.19 7.56
CA GLY A 69 14.04 -16.37 6.89
C GLY A 69 13.10 -16.95 5.81
N GLY A 70 11.86 -16.45 5.68
CA GLY A 70 10.93 -16.81 4.62
C GLY A 70 10.72 -15.64 3.68
N GLY A 71 11.62 -15.50 2.72
CA GLY A 71 11.21 -14.94 1.45
C GLY A 71 10.08 -15.79 0.86
N SER A 72 9.33 -15.25 -0.10
CA SER A 72 8.50 -16.08 -0.96
C SER A 72 9.34 -17.30 -1.37
N PRO A 73 8.94 -18.53 -1.03
CA PRO A 73 9.77 -19.72 -1.26
C PRO A 73 10.09 -19.86 -2.75
N VAL A 74 9.25 -19.26 -3.59
CA VAL A 74 9.45 -19.07 -5.01
C VAL A 74 9.47 -17.58 -5.32
N ARG A 75 10.52 -17.12 -6.01
CA ARG A 75 10.61 -15.79 -6.61
C ARG A 75 10.80 -15.97 -8.11
N ILE A 76 9.98 -15.29 -8.89
CA ILE A 76 10.03 -15.32 -10.35
C ILE A 76 10.40 -13.92 -10.81
N ASN A 77 11.40 -13.85 -11.69
CA ASN A 77 11.82 -12.61 -12.32
C ASN A 77 11.37 -12.65 -13.78
N ILE A 78 10.58 -11.66 -14.19
CA ILE A 78 10.13 -11.48 -15.57
C ILE A 78 10.96 -10.31 -16.13
N SER A 79 11.62 -10.54 -17.26
CA SER A 79 12.55 -9.57 -17.88
C SER A 79 12.24 -9.42 -19.37
N GLY A 80 12.37 -8.19 -19.87
CA GLY A 80 12.05 -7.82 -21.25
C GLY A 80 12.30 -6.34 -21.50
N GLU A 81 12.02 -5.89 -22.72
CA GLU A 81 12.35 -4.51 -23.15
C GLU A 81 11.21 -3.51 -22.90
N SER A 82 9.96 -3.97 -22.96
CA SER A 82 8.76 -3.13 -22.81
C SER A 82 8.15 -3.30 -21.42
N PHE A 83 8.04 -2.20 -20.67
CA PHE A 83 7.41 -2.20 -19.36
C PHE A 83 5.93 -2.61 -19.42
N ASP A 84 5.18 -2.08 -20.38
CA ASP A 84 3.75 -2.36 -20.53
C ASP A 84 3.49 -3.84 -20.85
N GLU A 85 4.35 -4.45 -21.68
CA GLU A 85 4.28 -5.89 -21.97
C GLU A 85 4.62 -6.71 -20.73
N LEU A 86 5.66 -6.32 -20.00
CA LEU A 86 6.05 -6.99 -18.75
C LEU A 86 4.95 -6.93 -17.69
N GLN A 87 4.27 -5.78 -17.57
CA GLN A 87 3.13 -5.63 -16.68
C GLN A 87 1.99 -6.56 -17.09
N THR A 88 1.62 -6.56 -18.36
CA THR A 88 0.55 -7.45 -18.89
C THR A 88 0.86 -8.93 -18.63
N ILE A 89 2.11 -9.34 -18.87
CA ILE A 89 2.56 -10.72 -18.63
C ILE A 89 2.52 -11.04 -17.13
N ALA A 90 3.03 -10.15 -16.28
CA ALA A 90 3.05 -10.35 -14.85
C ALA A 90 1.64 -10.48 -14.26
N ASP A 91 0.71 -9.62 -14.68
CA ASP A 91 -0.68 -9.64 -14.20
C ASP A 91 -1.39 -10.92 -14.64
N GLY A 92 -1.26 -11.32 -15.92
CA GLY A 92 -1.81 -12.58 -16.41
C GLY A 92 -1.24 -13.81 -15.68
N PHE A 93 0.07 -13.80 -15.43
CA PHE A 93 0.75 -14.89 -14.72
C PHE A 93 0.28 -15.01 -13.26
N ILE A 94 0.04 -13.89 -12.57
CA ILE A 94 -0.50 -13.89 -11.21
C ILE A 94 -1.92 -14.45 -11.19
N GLU A 95 -2.77 -14.09 -12.16
CA GLU A 95 -4.13 -14.65 -12.26
C GLU A 95 -4.12 -16.16 -12.48
N GLU A 96 -3.22 -16.68 -13.31
CA GLU A 96 -3.03 -18.14 -13.47
C GLU A 96 -2.59 -18.79 -12.16
N LEU A 97 -1.63 -18.21 -11.45
CA LEU A 97 -1.15 -18.74 -10.16
C LEU A 97 -2.25 -18.77 -9.09
N LYS A 98 -3.15 -17.78 -9.06
CA LYS A 98 -4.29 -17.75 -8.13
C LYS A 98 -5.26 -18.92 -8.33
N THR A 99 -5.29 -19.56 -9.51
CA THR A 99 -6.14 -20.72 -9.78
C THR A 99 -5.59 -22.03 -9.21
N ILE A 100 -4.30 -22.07 -8.84
CA ILE A 100 -3.64 -23.28 -8.35
C ILE A 100 -3.93 -23.46 -6.86
N GLU A 101 -4.58 -24.58 -6.52
CA GLU A 101 -4.85 -24.94 -5.12
C GLU A 101 -3.55 -25.03 -4.32
N GLY A 102 -3.49 -24.30 -3.20
CA GLY A 102 -2.31 -24.22 -2.33
C GLY A 102 -1.42 -22.99 -2.56
N ILE A 103 -1.63 -22.24 -3.65
CA ILE A 103 -1.00 -20.92 -3.80
C ILE A 103 -1.87 -19.89 -3.08
N VAL A 104 -1.33 -19.35 -2.00
CA VAL A 104 -2.07 -18.50 -1.08
C VAL A 104 -1.75 -17.01 -1.23
N ALA A 105 -0.52 -16.65 -1.64
CA ALA A 105 -0.12 -15.26 -1.82
C ALA A 105 0.83 -15.13 -3.01
N ALA A 106 0.26 -14.81 -4.17
CA ALA A 106 1.01 -14.39 -5.34
C ALA A 106 0.98 -12.85 -5.38
N GLU A 107 2.14 -12.21 -5.31
CA GLU A 107 2.27 -10.75 -5.34
C GLU A 107 3.04 -10.31 -6.58
N ASN A 108 2.56 -9.25 -7.24
CA ASN A 108 3.30 -8.56 -8.30
C ASN A 108 4.04 -7.35 -7.71
N SER A 109 5.34 -7.21 -7.97
CA SER A 109 6.08 -6.01 -7.56
C SER A 109 5.69 -4.76 -8.35
N ILE A 110 5.11 -4.91 -9.54
CA ILE A 110 4.68 -3.79 -10.39
C ILE A 110 3.54 -3.01 -9.74
N GLU A 111 2.69 -3.64 -8.91
CA GLU A 111 1.64 -2.93 -8.14
C GLU A 111 2.20 -1.92 -7.11
N ARG A 112 3.51 -1.95 -6.88
CA ARG A 112 4.27 -1.02 -6.02
C ARG A 112 4.98 0.08 -6.81
N THR A 113 4.84 0.15 -8.13
CA THR A 113 5.38 1.27 -8.91
C THR A 113 4.50 2.50 -8.75
N SER A 114 5.13 3.64 -8.48
CA SER A 114 4.46 4.94 -8.53
C SER A 114 4.42 5.41 -9.98
N VAL A 115 3.34 6.08 -10.36
CA VAL A 115 3.34 6.90 -11.57
C VAL A 115 4.33 8.04 -11.35
N GLU A 116 5.25 8.22 -12.28
CA GLU A 116 6.16 9.38 -12.31
C GLU A 116 5.67 10.31 -13.42
N GLN A 117 5.28 11.53 -13.05
CA GLN A 117 4.95 12.57 -14.02
C GLN A 117 6.17 13.45 -14.26
N VAL A 118 6.63 13.47 -15.52
CA VAL A 118 7.77 14.28 -15.95
C VAL A 118 7.27 15.61 -16.48
N VAL A 119 7.60 16.69 -15.78
CA VAL A 119 7.31 18.05 -16.25
C VAL A 119 8.41 18.52 -17.19
N GLN A 120 8.11 18.58 -18.50
CA GLN A 120 9.05 19.09 -19.49
C GLN A 120 8.86 20.60 -19.69
N LEU A 121 9.87 21.37 -19.29
CA LEU A 121 9.85 22.83 -19.39
C LEU A 121 10.22 23.29 -20.80
N ASN A 122 9.47 24.26 -21.34
CA ASN A 122 9.84 24.95 -22.57
C ASN A 122 10.76 26.13 -22.25
N GLU A 123 12.06 25.91 -22.42
CA GLU A 123 13.10 26.90 -22.10
C GLU A 123 12.90 28.22 -22.86
N SER A 124 12.52 28.15 -24.13
CA SER A 124 12.35 29.34 -24.98
C SER A 124 11.22 30.26 -24.51
N GLU A 125 10.14 29.68 -23.95
CA GLU A 125 9.03 30.46 -23.43
C GLU A 125 9.34 31.02 -22.04
N ILE A 126 10.09 30.26 -21.22
CA ILE A 126 10.60 30.74 -19.91
C ILE A 126 11.48 31.96 -20.09
N GLU A 127 12.41 31.92 -21.06
CA GLU A 127 13.29 33.03 -21.38
C GLU A 127 12.52 34.26 -21.90
N LYS A 128 11.55 34.07 -22.81
CA LYS A 128 10.70 35.16 -23.31
C LYS A 128 9.88 35.82 -22.20
N ALA A 129 9.46 35.05 -21.20
CA ALA A 129 8.77 35.55 -20.02
C ALA A 129 9.69 36.24 -18.99
N GLY A 130 11.01 36.25 -19.22
CA GLY A 130 12.00 36.81 -18.29
C GLY A 130 12.16 36.00 -17.00
N LEU A 131 11.79 34.71 -17.03
CA LEU A 131 11.87 33.79 -15.91
C LEU A 131 13.11 32.88 -16.05
N SER A 132 13.45 32.19 -14.96
CA SER A 132 14.51 31.19 -14.94
C SER A 132 13.99 29.83 -14.50
N GLN A 133 14.62 28.75 -14.97
CA GLN A 133 14.22 27.39 -14.60
C GLN A 133 14.14 27.15 -13.08
N PRO A 134 15.08 27.66 -12.24
CA PRO A 134 14.96 27.53 -10.79
C PRO A 134 13.73 28.22 -10.20
N GLN A 135 13.31 29.36 -10.76
CA GLN A 135 12.09 30.05 -10.31
C GLN A 135 10.84 29.23 -10.65
N ILE A 136 10.76 28.66 -11.85
CA ILE A 136 9.65 27.78 -12.24
C ILE A 136 9.58 26.55 -11.33
N LYS A 137 10.72 25.92 -11.07
CA LYS A 137 10.80 24.78 -10.14
C LYS A 137 10.25 25.15 -8.75
N GLN A 138 10.64 26.29 -8.20
CA GLN A 138 10.16 26.75 -6.90
C GLN A 138 8.64 26.97 -6.88
N PHE A 139 8.06 27.54 -7.94
CA PHE A 139 6.61 27.73 -8.04
C PHE A 139 5.86 26.39 -8.11
N ILE A 140 6.38 25.43 -8.87
CA ILE A 140 5.82 24.07 -8.94
C ILE A 140 5.85 23.44 -7.55
N GLU A 141 7.01 23.43 -6.87
CA GLU A 141 7.14 22.89 -5.51
C GLU A 141 6.13 23.53 -4.54
N GLN A 142 5.96 24.85 -4.59
CA GLN A 142 4.99 25.56 -3.76
C GLN A 142 3.53 25.21 -4.08
N ALA A 143 3.19 24.97 -5.36
CA ALA A 143 1.84 24.59 -5.77
C ALA A 143 1.43 23.20 -5.24
N PHE A 144 2.40 22.32 -4.98
CA PHE A 144 2.17 20.99 -4.40
C PHE A 144 2.27 20.93 -2.86
N LEU A 145 2.68 22.03 -2.20
CA LEU A 145 2.67 22.10 -0.75
C LEU A 145 1.23 22.19 -0.22
N GLN A 146 0.71 21.08 0.30
CA GLN A 146 -0.56 21.05 1.04
C GLN A 146 -0.41 21.61 2.46
N MET A 147 0.10 22.84 2.60
CA MET A 147 0.16 23.49 3.91
C MET A 147 -1.23 24.03 4.29
N PRO A 148 -1.64 23.89 5.57
CA PRO A 148 -2.81 24.60 6.07
C PRO A 148 -2.58 26.10 5.93
N VAL A 149 -3.52 26.82 5.32
CA VAL A 149 -3.50 28.29 5.25
C VAL A 149 -3.97 28.93 6.56
N GLY A 150 -4.49 28.12 7.48
CA GLY A 150 -4.93 28.53 8.80
C GLY A 150 -5.60 27.37 9.55
N GLU A 151 -6.10 27.65 10.75
CA GLU A 151 -6.88 26.72 11.56
C GLU A 151 -8.20 27.38 11.97
N LEU A 152 -9.29 26.62 11.93
CA LEU A 152 -10.61 27.05 12.39
C LEU A 152 -10.96 26.27 13.66
N LYS A 153 -11.46 26.94 14.70
CA LYS A 153 -11.91 26.27 15.92
C LYS A 153 -13.39 25.94 15.82
N ILE A 154 -13.73 24.65 15.79
CA ILE A 154 -15.11 24.14 15.77
C ILE A 154 -15.27 23.22 16.99
N ASN A 155 -16.25 23.50 17.85
CA ASN A 155 -16.55 22.64 19.01
C ASN A 155 -15.33 22.30 19.87
N GLU A 156 -14.48 23.30 20.12
CA GLU A 156 -13.20 23.16 20.86
C GLU A 156 -12.08 22.38 20.16
N GLU A 157 -12.32 21.84 18.96
CA GLU A 157 -11.29 21.20 18.12
C GLU A 157 -10.71 22.19 17.09
N ASN A 158 -9.39 22.09 16.86
CA ASN A 158 -8.71 22.85 15.82
C ASN A 158 -8.74 22.07 14.50
N VAL A 159 -9.37 22.64 13.47
CA VAL A 159 -9.50 22.04 12.14
C VAL A 159 -8.63 22.82 11.14
N PRO A 160 -7.64 22.20 10.48
CA PRO A 160 -6.80 22.88 9.50
C PRO A 160 -7.57 23.23 8.23
N LEU A 161 -7.49 24.48 7.81
CA LEU A 161 -8.01 24.96 6.53
C LEU A 161 -6.98 24.72 5.44
N LYS A 162 -7.31 23.89 4.44
CA LYS A 162 -6.46 23.63 3.27
C LYS A 162 -7.09 24.26 2.03
N VAL A 163 -6.27 24.88 1.20
CA VAL A 163 -6.69 25.36 -0.12
C VAL A 163 -6.24 24.34 -1.15
N LYS A 164 -7.13 24.01 -2.08
CA LYS A 164 -6.85 23.17 -3.24
C LYS A 164 -7.24 23.92 -4.50
N TRP A 165 -6.61 23.56 -5.61
CA TRP A 165 -7.02 24.02 -6.93
C TRP A 165 -8.45 23.54 -7.24
N ASP A 166 -9.22 24.36 -7.96
CA ASP A 166 -10.64 24.12 -8.27
C ASP A 166 -10.81 22.95 -9.27
N GLU A 167 -9.89 22.88 -10.24
CA GLU A 167 -9.73 21.71 -11.09
C GLU A 167 -8.84 20.68 -10.39
N GLU A 168 -9.29 19.43 -10.33
CA GLU A 168 -8.40 18.32 -10.02
C GLU A 168 -7.31 18.31 -11.10
N MET A 169 -6.05 18.51 -10.71
CA MET A 169 -4.96 18.12 -11.60
C MET A 169 -5.08 16.61 -11.76
N THR A 170 -5.69 16.20 -12.87
CA THR A 170 -5.95 14.80 -13.19
C THR A 170 -4.61 14.08 -13.22
N GLN A 171 -4.47 13.15 -12.27
CA GLN A 171 -3.50 12.07 -12.38
C GLN A 171 -4.03 11.15 -13.49
N GLU A 172 -3.72 11.47 -14.74
CA GLU A 172 -3.64 10.45 -15.79
C GLU A 172 -2.27 9.77 -15.73
#